data_AF-A0A820BVA2-F1
#
_entry.id   AF-A0A820BVA2-F1
#
_cell.length_a   1.000
_cell.length_b   1.000
_cell.length_c   1.000
_cell.angle_alpha   90.00
_cell.angle_beta   90.00
_cell.angle_gamma   90.00
#
_symmetry.space_group_name_H-M   'P 1'
#
loop_
_entity.id
_entity.type
_entity.pdbx_description
1 polymer ?
#
loop_
_entity_poly.entity_id
_entity_poly.type
_entity_poly.pdbx_seq_one_letter_code
_entity_poly.pdbx_strand_id
1 'polypeptide(L)'
;MCFYWSSMSRSVRIDGRVEKLSDMDATEYFNTRPIDSRISACISKQSQPVPNRQYLLDQRQKYIDNHLQVQKPERWYKKKFSFLRNIRS
;
A
#
# COMPACT_ATOMS: atom_id res chain seq x y z
N MET A 1 15.45 5.47 1.17
CA MET A 1 14.67 5.38 -0.10
C MET A 1 15.39 6.18 -1.18
N CYS A 2 15.33 5.77 -2.45
CA CYS A 2 15.93 6.53 -3.57
C CYS A 2 14.88 6.76 -4.67
N PHE A 3 14.67 8.00 -5.07
CA PHE A 3 13.87 8.35 -6.24
C PHE A 3 14.79 8.74 -7.38
N TYR A 4 14.60 8.12 -8.54
CA TYR A 4 15.36 8.43 -9.74
C TYR A 4 14.46 9.12 -10.77
N TRP A 5 14.82 10.34 -11.17
CA TRP A 5 14.19 11.08 -12.25
C TRP A 5 15.04 10.94 -13.52
N SER A 6 14.67 9.99 -14.37
CA SER A 6 15.38 9.67 -15.60
C SER A 6 15.49 10.85 -16.55
N SER A 7 14.42 11.64 -16.71
CA SER A 7 14.40 12.82 -17.59
C SER A 7 15.42 13.89 -17.21
N MET A 8 15.82 13.94 -15.93
CA MET A 8 16.79 14.91 -15.42
C MET A 8 18.14 14.26 -15.09
N SER A 9 18.26 12.94 -15.24
CA SER A 9 19.40 12.14 -14.77
C SER A 9 19.78 12.44 -13.32
N ARG A 10 18.78 12.65 -12.45
CA ARG A 10 18.96 13.01 -11.03
C ARG A 10 18.40 11.93 -10.11
N SER A 11 19.08 11.71 -8.99
CA SER A 11 18.60 10.84 -7.92
C SER A 11 18.50 11.62 -6.62
N VAL A 12 17.38 11.49 -5.92
CA VAL A 12 17.22 12.00 -4.55
C VAL A 12 17.20 10.83 -3.58
N ARG A 13 18.20 10.78 -2.71
CA ARG A 13 18.29 9.81 -1.62
C ARG A 13 17.72 10.41 -0.34
N ILE A 14 16.83 9.66 0.29
CA ILE A 14 16.13 10.06 1.50
C ILE A 14 16.46 9.03 2.59
N ASP A 15 17.17 9.49 3.61
CA ASP A 15 17.55 8.75 4.81
C ASP A 15 16.85 9.34 6.03
N GLY A 16 16.48 8.47 6.98
CA GLY A 16 15.54 8.86 8.01
C GLY A 16 14.95 7.69 8.78
N ARG A 17 14.10 8.03 9.75
CA ARG A 17 13.42 7.06 10.61
C ARG A 17 12.08 6.66 9.99
N VAL A 18 11.76 5.37 10.09
CA VAL A 18 10.49 4.81 9.67
C VAL A 18 9.71 4.36 10.90
N GLU A 19 8.47 4.82 11.02
CA GLU A 19 7.59 4.46 12.11
C GLU A 19 6.24 3.99 11.56
N LYS A 20 5.60 3.05 12.26
CA LYS A 20 4.23 2.63 11.93
C LYS A 20 3.29 3.76 12.35
N LEU A 21 2.37 4.14 11.47
CA LEU A 21 1.27 5.04 11.84
C LEU A 21 0.31 4.32 12.79
N SER A 22 -0.48 5.10 13.52
CA SER A 22 -1.54 4.54 14.35
C SER A 22 -2.53 3.75 13.50
N ASP A 23 -3.17 2.74 14.07
CA ASP A 23 -4.15 1.94 13.32
C ASP A 23 -5.38 2.76 12.92
N MET A 24 -5.72 3.82 13.68
CA MET A 24 -6.77 4.78 13.32
C MET A 24 -6.40 5.56 12.05
N ASP A 25 -5.24 6.22 12.03
CA ASP A 25 -4.78 6.97 10.85
C ASP A 25 -4.62 6.07 9.61
N ALA A 26 -4.15 4.84 9.84
CA ALA A 26 -4.02 3.85 8.78
C ALA A 26 -5.40 3.44 8.22
N THR A 27 -6.42 3.32 9.07
CA THR A 27 -7.79 2.99 8.67
C THR A 27 -8.46 4.13 7.93
N GLU A 28 -8.31 5.35 8.42
CA GLU A 28 -8.81 6.54 7.75
C GLU A 28 -8.21 6.66 6.34
N TYR A 29 -6.89 6.56 6.23
CA TYR A 29 -6.23 6.58 4.92
C TYR A 29 -6.58 5.36 4.05
N PHE A 30 -6.80 4.18 4.63
CA PHE A 30 -7.25 3.02 3.85
C PHE A 30 -8.60 3.29 3.19
N ASN A 31 -9.51 3.96 3.90
CA ASN A 31 -10.85 4.26 3.41
C ASN A 31 -10.87 5.29 2.27
N THR A 32 -9.86 6.17 2.17
CA THR A 32 -9.73 7.12 1.05
C THR A 32 -9.22 6.48 -0.25
N ARG A 33 -8.68 5.25 -0.19
CA ARG A 33 -8.19 4.56 -1.39
C ARG A 33 -9.36 4.16 -2.31
N PRO A 34 -9.15 4.14 -3.64
CA PRO A 34 -10.15 3.61 -4.57
C PRO A 34 -10.60 2.20 -4.16
N ILE A 35 -11.88 1.90 -4.37
CA ILE A 35 -12.48 0.63 -3.92
C ILE A 35 -11.72 -0.59 -4.45
N ASP A 36 -11.30 -0.54 -5.72
CA ASP A 36 -10.50 -1.59 -6.36
C ASP A 36 -9.16 -1.83 -5.66
N SER A 37 -8.51 -0.74 -5.22
CA SER A 37 -7.26 -0.81 -4.47
C SER A 37 -7.45 -1.38 -3.06
N ARG A 38 -8.60 -1.11 -2.45
CA ARG A 38 -8.98 -1.67 -1.14
C ARG A 38 -9.25 -3.16 -1.26
N ILE A 39 -10.05 -3.59 -2.24
CA ILE A 39 -10.37 -5.00 -2.51
C ILE A 39 -9.09 -5.80 -2.81
N SER A 40 -8.23 -5.28 -3.68
CA SER A 40 -6.97 -5.93 -4.01
C SER A 40 -6.06 -6.11 -2.79
N ALA A 41 -6.04 -5.11 -1.90
CA ALA A 41 -5.30 -5.20 -0.64
C ALA A 41 -5.88 -6.25 0.32
N CYS A 42 -7.20 -6.49 0.31
CA CYS A 42 -7.84 -7.54 1.08
C CYS A 42 -7.50 -8.95 0.53
N ILE A 43 -7.60 -9.13 -0.79
CA ILE A 43 -7.40 -10.43 -1.46
C ILE A 43 -5.94 -10.86 -1.45
N SER A 44 -5.01 -9.96 -1.79
CA SER A 44 -3.62 -10.32 -2.03
C SER A 44 -2.83 -10.44 -0.73
N LYS A 45 -2.58 -11.66 -0.24
CA LYS A 45 -1.62 -11.93 0.84
C LYS A 45 -0.20 -11.68 0.31
N GLN A 46 0.33 -10.51 0.60
CA GLN A 46 1.62 -10.06 0.07
C GLN A 46 2.71 -11.12 0.33
N SER A 47 3.47 -11.43 -0.71
CA SER A 47 4.56 -12.42 -0.70
C SER A 47 4.14 -13.89 -0.62
N GLN A 48 2.86 -14.22 -0.71
CA GLN A 48 2.41 -15.62 -0.84
C GLN A 48 2.25 -16.04 -2.31
N PRO A 49 2.55 -17.30 -2.64
CA PRO A 49 2.31 -17.83 -3.97
C PRO A 49 0.81 -17.80 -4.28
N VAL A 50 0.49 -17.30 -5.47
CA VAL A 50 -0.88 -17.26 -5.98
C VAL A 50 -0.99 -18.30 -7.09
N PRO A 51 -2.03 -19.17 -7.11
CA PRO A 51 -2.14 -20.25 -8.08
C PRO A 51 -2.12 -19.76 -9.54
N ASN A 52 -2.90 -18.71 -9.83
CA ASN A 52 -2.97 -18.08 -11.15
C ASN A 52 -3.69 -16.72 -11.05
N ARG A 53 -3.74 -16.00 -12.18
CA ARG A 53 -4.48 -14.73 -12.29
C ARG A 53 -5.98 -14.90 -12.08
N GLN A 54 -6.58 -15.97 -12.59
CA GLN A 54 -8.01 -16.21 -12.53
C GLN A 54 -8.51 -16.27 -11.08
N TYR A 55 -7.76 -16.91 -10.20
CA TYR A 55 -8.05 -16.96 -8.77
C TYR A 55 -8.23 -15.55 -8.18
N LEU A 56 -7.38 -14.58 -8.52
CA LEU A 56 -7.52 -13.21 -8.02
C LEU A 56 -8.76 -12.51 -8.57
N LEU A 57 -9.13 -12.78 -9.82
CA LEU A 57 -10.34 -12.24 -10.45
C LEU A 57 -11.59 -12.80 -9.78
N ASP A 58 -11.63 -14.10 -9.53
CA ASP A 58 -12.77 -14.76 -8.87
C ASP A 58 -12.96 -14.24 -7.44
N GLN A 59 -11.86 -14.06 -6.69
CA GLN A 59 -11.93 -13.46 -5.36
C GLN A 59 -12.41 -12.01 -5.42
N ARG A 60 -12.00 -11.23 -6.43
CA ARG A 60 -12.49 -9.87 -6.64
C ARG A 60 -13.99 -9.85 -6.92
N GLN A 61 -14.45 -10.75 -7.78
CA GLN A 61 -15.86 -10.84 -8.15
C GLN A 61 -16.73 -11.13 -6.92
N LYS A 62 -16.29 -12.03 -6.02
CA LYS A 62 -16.97 -12.29 -4.74
C LYS A 62 -17.13 -11.04 -3.88
N TYR A 63 -16.14 -10.14 -3.85
CA TYR A 63 -16.25 -8.88 -3.10
C TYR A 63 -17.30 -7.94 -3.69
N ILE A 64 -17.43 -7.92 -5.02
CA ILE A 64 -18.40 -7.08 -5.74
C ILE A 64 -19.80 -7.66 -5.56
N ASP A 65 -20.00 -8.95 -5.83
CA ASP A 65 -21.31 -9.61 -5.83
C ASP A 65 -21.97 -9.60 -4.45
N ASN A 66 -21.19 -9.77 -3.39
CA ASN A 66 -21.71 -9.81 -2.02
C ASN A 66 -21.84 -8.42 -1.37
N HIS A 67 -21.56 -7.33 -2.11
CA HIS A 67 -21.51 -5.97 -1.58
C HIS A 67 -20.73 -5.86 -0.26
N LEU A 68 -19.65 -6.64 -0.14
CA LEU A 68 -18.91 -6.78 1.11
C LEU A 68 -18.26 -5.45 1.48
N GLN A 69 -18.51 -4.98 2.71
CA GLN A 69 -17.80 -3.82 3.22
C GLN A 69 -16.30 -4.11 3.26
N VAL A 70 -15.53 -3.29 2.54
CA VAL A 70 -14.09 -3.48 2.41
C VAL A 70 -13.39 -2.82 3.59
N GLN A 71 -13.26 -3.54 4.69
CA GLN A 71 -12.52 -3.06 5.86
C GLN A 71 -11.00 -3.22 5.69
N LYS A 72 -10.22 -2.40 6.42
CA LYS A 72 -8.76 -2.49 6.41
C LYS A 72 -8.33 -3.84 7.01
N PRO A 73 -7.60 -4.69 6.27
CA PRO A 73 -7.11 -5.94 6.84
C PRO A 73 -6.01 -5.66 7.87
N GLU A 74 -5.88 -6.51 8.88
CA GLU A 74 -4.92 -6.34 10.00
C GLU A 74 -3.47 -6.21 9.51
N ARG A 75 -3.10 -7.06 8.55
CA ARG A 75 -1.78 -7.06 7.89
C ARG A 75 -1.46 -5.79 7.09
N TRP A 76 -2.45 -4.94 6.83
CA TRP A 76 -2.26 -3.70 6.11
C TRP A 76 -2.02 -2.55 7.08
N TYR A 77 -0.88 -1.87 6.88
CA TYR A 77 -0.44 -0.76 7.72
C TYR A 77 0.21 0.33 6.86
N LYS A 78 0.22 1.55 7.39
CA LYS A 78 0.94 2.68 6.78
C LYS A 78 2.18 2.98 7.60
N LYS A 79 3.26 3.33 6.91
CA LYS A 79 4.51 3.78 7.52
C LYS A 79 4.68 5.27 7.26
N LYS A 80 5.05 6.02 8.29
CA LYS A 80 5.48 7.41 8.17
C LYS A 80 7.01 7.43 8.13
N PHE A 81 7.55 8.19 7.18
CA PHE A 81 8.98 8.43 7.08
C PHE A 81 9.28 9.84 7.60
N SER A 82 10.25 9.95 8.49
CA SER A 82 10.71 11.23 9.06
C SER A 82 12.18 11.44 8.69
N PHE A 83 12.49 12.56 8.05
CA PHE A 83 13.84 12.89 7.62
C PHE A 83 14.79 13.07 8.81
N LEU A 84 15.95 12.43 8.74
CA LEU A 84 17.12 12.84 9.53
C LEU A 84 17.87 13.84 8.66
N ARG A 85 18.23 15.00 9.20
CA ARG A 85 18.67 16.20 8.43
C ARG A 85 19.69 15.93 7.31
N ASN A 86 19.59 16.82 6.30
CA ASN A 86 20.44 17.04 5.12
C ASN A 86 20.17 16.15 3.89
N ILE A 87 19.27 16.65 3.05
CA ILE A 87 19.28 16.40 1.60
C ILE A 87 20.60 17.00 1.09
N ARG A 88 21.62 16.16 0.85
CA ARG A 88 22.75 16.57 0.02
C ARG A 88 22.28 16.46 -1.44
N SER A 89 22.14 17.63 -2.09
CA SER A 89 21.88 17.78 -3.52
C SER A 89 23.08 17.34 -4.35
#